data_AF-A0A6I2NJY0-F1
#
_entry.id   AF-A0A6I2NJY0-F1
#
_cell.length_a   1.000
_cell.length_b   1.000
_cell.length_c   1.000
_cell.angle_alpha   90.00
_cell.angle_beta   90.00
_cell.angle_gamma   90.00
#
_symmetry.space_group_name_H-M   'P 1'
#
loop_
_entity.id
_entity.type
_entity.pdbx_description
1 polymer ?
#
loop_
_entity_poly.entity_id
_entity_poly.type
_entity_poly.pdbx_seq_one_letter_code
_entity_poly.pdbx_strand_id
1 'polypeptide(L)'
;MNNTSILDTVLSNIDKKRAKNMERRMMLAVKIAEGIKRKGLSQKEFAEKMCKRPSEISKWLRGDHNFTTSTLFDIEDVLNIHLIDINEYSHAACPASI
;
A
#
# COMPACT_ATOMS: atom_id res chain seq x y z
N MET A 1 -24.87 -19.22 -28.48
CA MET A 1 -24.12 -18.15 -27.78
C MET A 1 -23.51 -18.78 -26.54
N ASN A 2 -22.18 -18.93 -26.52
CA ASN A 2 -21.50 -19.79 -25.57
C ASN A 2 -21.26 -19.02 -24.26
N ASN A 3 -21.91 -19.46 -23.18
CA ASN A 3 -21.73 -18.92 -21.82
C ASN A 3 -20.26 -18.95 -21.34
N THR A 4 -19.41 -19.76 -21.98
CA THR A 4 -17.97 -19.85 -21.72
C THR A 4 -17.26 -18.52 -21.94
N SER A 5 -17.59 -17.75 -22.99
CA SER A 5 -16.84 -16.52 -23.32
C SER A 5 -17.04 -15.41 -22.30
N ILE A 6 -18.22 -15.31 -21.68
CA ILE A 6 -18.50 -14.31 -20.64
C ILE A 6 -17.79 -14.70 -19.35
N LEU A 7 -17.84 -15.97 -18.95
CA LEU A 7 -17.13 -16.47 -17.78
C LEU A 7 -15.62 -16.29 -17.92
N ASP A 8 -15.03 -16.67 -19.06
CA ASP A 8 -13.59 -16.51 -19.33
C ASP A 8 -13.16 -15.05 -19.29
N THR A 9 -13.99 -14.15 -19.80
CA THR A 9 -13.73 -12.69 -19.76
C THR A 9 -13.76 -12.15 -18.33
N VAL A 10 -14.75 -12.55 -17.52
CA VAL A 10 -14.86 -12.14 -16.11
C VAL A 10 -13.68 -12.66 -15.29
N LEU A 11 -13.33 -13.95 -15.45
CA LEU A 11 -12.20 -14.57 -14.75
C LEU A 11 -10.88 -13.87 -15.11
N SER A 12 -10.62 -13.65 -16.40
CA SER A 12 -9.42 -12.95 -16.87
C SER A 12 -9.27 -11.54 -16.28
N ASN A 13 -10.38 -10.80 -16.11
CA ASN A 13 -10.36 -9.46 -15.53
C ASN A 13 -10.08 -9.48 -14.01
N ILE A 14 -10.62 -10.47 -13.30
CA ILE A 14 -10.36 -10.68 -11.87
C ILE A 14 -8.87 -10.95 -11.65
N ASP A 15 -8.25 -11.79 -12.48
CA ASP A 15 -6.83 -12.14 -12.36
C ASP A 15 -5.92 -10.94 -12.61
N LYS A 16 -6.22 -10.13 -13.64
CA LYS A 16 -5.50 -8.86 -13.88
C LYS A 16 -5.59 -7.91 -12.68
N LYS A 17 -6.77 -7.74 -12.09
CA LYS A 17 -6.97 -6.88 -10.91
C LYS A 17 -6.19 -7.40 -9.70
N ARG A 18 -6.21 -8.71 -9.46
CA ARG A 18 -5.45 -9.35 -8.38
C ARG A 18 -3.95 -9.17 -8.55
N ALA A 19 -3.43 -9.40 -9.76
CA ALA A 19 -2.03 -9.20 -10.10
C ALA A 19 -1.59 -7.75 -9.84
N LYS A 20 -2.35 -6.76 -10.34
CA LYS A 20 -2.05 -5.33 -10.12
C LYS A 20 -2.07 -4.95 -8.65
N ASN A 21 -2.99 -5.50 -7.86
CA ASN A 21 -3.04 -5.26 -6.42
C ASN A 21 -1.87 -5.92 -5.68
N MET A 22 -1.41 -7.09 -6.12
CA MET A 22 -0.23 -7.75 -5.57
C MET A 22 1.04 -6.94 -5.88
N GLU A 23 1.21 -6.50 -7.12
CA GLU A 23 2.31 -5.64 -7.55
C GLU A 23 2.40 -4.36 -6.71
N ARG A 24 1.28 -3.66 -6.51
CA ARG A 24 1.24 -2.45 -5.66
C ARG A 24 1.65 -2.71 -4.21
N ARG A 25 1.21 -3.82 -3.61
CA ARG A 25 1.58 -4.20 -2.24
C ARG A 25 3.06 -4.57 -2.14
N MET A 26 3.62 -5.21 -3.16
CA MET A 26 5.05 -5.47 -3.25
C MET A 26 5.85 -4.17 -3.32
N MET A 27 5.43 -3.22 -4.16
CA MET A 27 6.10 -1.92 -4.26
C MET A 27 6.07 -1.15 -2.93
N LEU A 28 4.95 -1.19 -2.20
CA LEU A 28 4.86 -0.62 -0.86
C LEU A 28 5.87 -1.29 0.09
N ALA A 29 5.92 -2.62 0.12
CA ALA A 29 6.86 -3.35 0.97
C ALA A 29 8.32 -3.00 0.70
N VAL A 30 8.71 -2.92 -0.58
CA VAL A 30 10.06 -2.49 -0.98
C VAL A 30 10.35 -1.07 -0.49
N LYS A 31 9.43 -0.13 -0.73
CA LYS A 31 9.59 1.27 -0.34
C LYS A 31 9.70 1.46 1.18
N ILE A 32 8.95 0.68 1.96
CA ILE A 32 9.04 0.63 3.42
C ILE A 32 10.39 0.06 3.85
N ALA A 33 10.83 -1.08 3.28
CA ALA A 33 12.12 -1.68 3.58
C ALA A 33 13.28 -0.72 3.35
N GLU A 34 13.25 0.00 2.21
CA GLU A 34 14.24 1.03 1.93
C GLU A 34 14.16 2.21 2.89
N GLY A 35 12.96 2.65 3.28
CA GLY A 35 12.77 3.71 4.26
C GLY A 35 13.38 3.36 5.62
N ILE A 36 13.14 2.13 6.10
CA ILE A 36 13.76 1.57 7.31
C ILE A 36 15.29 1.63 7.19
N LYS A 37 15.84 1.14 6.07
CA LYS A 37 17.29 1.15 5.81
C LYS A 37 17.87 2.56 5.76
N ARG A 38 17.20 3.51 5.08
CA ARG A 38 17.64 4.92 4.98
C ARG A 38 17.66 5.62 6.34
N LYS A 39 16.73 5.28 7.23
CA LYS A 39 16.72 5.77 8.62
C LYS A 39 17.75 5.08 9.52
N GLY A 40 18.48 4.08 9.02
CA GLY A 40 19.44 3.31 9.81
C GLY A 40 18.79 2.44 10.89
N LEU A 41 17.50 2.13 10.75
CA LEU A 41 16.76 1.33 11.72
C LEU A 41 16.90 -0.15 11.39
N SER A 42 17.04 -0.96 12.43
CA SER A 42 16.74 -2.39 12.35
C SER A 42 15.22 -2.60 12.26
N GLN A 43 14.82 -3.76 11.76
CA GLN A 43 13.41 -4.13 11.70
C GLN A 43 12.76 -4.19 13.10
N LYS A 44 13.54 -4.53 14.13
CA LYS A 44 13.09 -4.57 15.53
C LYS A 44 12.79 -3.16 16.04
N GLU A 45 13.71 -2.23 15.85
CA GLU A 45 13.51 -0.83 16.27
C GLU A 45 12.35 -0.18 15.52
N PHE A 46 12.19 -0.48 14.24
CA PHE A 46 11.02 -0.03 13.49
C PHE A 46 9.71 -0.62 14.05
N ALA A 47 9.70 -1.91 14.41
CA ALA A 47 8.54 -2.54 15.04
C ALA A 47 8.18 -1.86 16.38
N GLU A 48 9.18 -1.53 17.19
CA GLU A 48 9.01 -0.80 18.45
C GLU A 48 8.42 0.59 18.22
N LYS A 49 8.95 1.35 17.25
CA LYS A 49 8.41 2.68 16.87
C LYS A 49 6.97 2.63 16.36
N MET A 50 6.60 1.56 15.65
CA MET A 50 5.23 1.33 15.18
C MET A 50 4.31 0.73 16.26
N CYS A 51 4.83 0.42 17.45
CA CYS A 51 4.13 -0.34 18.50
C CYS A 51 3.52 -1.66 17.95
N LYS A 52 4.27 -2.35 17.09
CA LYS A 52 3.91 -3.63 16.47
C LYS A 52 4.87 -4.74 16.84
N ARG A 53 4.46 -5.98 16.59
CA ARG A 53 5.35 -7.14 16.75
C ARG A 53 6.34 -7.22 15.58
N PRO A 54 7.60 -7.66 15.79
CA PRO A 54 8.55 -7.86 14.69
C PRO A 54 7.99 -8.79 13.59
N SER A 55 7.20 -9.80 13.98
CA SER A 55 6.55 -10.70 13.03
C SER A 55 5.49 -10.04 12.16
N GLU A 56 4.84 -8.96 12.61
CA GLU A 56 3.93 -8.16 11.79
C GLU A 56 4.71 -7.36 10.76
N ILE A 57 5.79 -6.70 11.18
CA ILE A 57 6.69 -6.01 10.24
C ILE A 57 7.25 -7.00 9.21
N SER A 58 7.63 -8.22 9.63
CA SER A 58 8.10 -9.24 8.67
C SER A 58 7.03 -9.59 7.65
N LYS A 59 5.75 -9.65 8.05
CA LYS A 59 4.64 -9.85 7.11
C LYS A 59 4.50 -8.67 6.15
N TRP A 60 4.62 -7.44 6.64
CA TRP A 60 4.57 -6.24 5.79
C TRP A 60 5.63 -6.27 4.69
N LEU A 61 6.86 -6.64 5.06
CA LEU A 61 8.00 -6.66 4.13
C LEU A 61 7.97 -7.81 3.12
N ARG A 62 7.11 -8.83 3.30
CA ARG A 62 6.89 -9.88 2.28
C ARG A 62 6.07 -9.40 1.09
N GLY A 63 5.36 -8.27 1.19
CA GLY A 63 4.64 -7.67 0.07
C GLY A 63 3.26 -8.27 -0.23
N ASP A 64 2.74 -9.16 0.61
CA ASP A 64 1.39 -9.73 0.48
C ASP A 64 0.36 -9.07 1.43
N HIS A 65 0.82 -8.13 2.27
CA HIS A 65 -0.01 -7.52 3.31
C HIS A 65 -0.91 -6.40 2.78
N ASN A 66 -2.14 -6.35 3.30
CA ASN A 66 -3.06 -5.23 3.07
C ASN A 66 -2.88 -4.20 4.17
N PHE A 67 -2.59 -2.95 3.80
CA PHE A 67 -2.44 -1.85 4.74
C PHE A 67 -3.73 -1.04 4.84
N THR A 68 -4.03 -0.54 6.04
CA THR A 68 -4.98 0.57 6.19
C THR A 68 -4.30 1.90 5.86
N THR A 69 -5.06 2.89 5.44
CA THR A 69 -4.52 4.25 5.18
C THR A 69 -3.86 4.85 6.41
N SER A 70 -4.49 4.71 7.59
CA SER A 70 -3.88 5.12 8.87
C SER A 70 -2.50 4.50 9.08
N THR A 71 -2.36 3.19 8.85
CA THR A 71 -1.05 2.52 8.99
C THR A 71 -0.03 3.08 8.02
N LEU A 72 -0.43 3.40 6.79
CA LEU A 72 0.50 3.96 5.80
C LEU A 72 0.98 5.36 6.23
N PHE A 73 0.10 6.20 6.76
CA PHE A 73 0.47 7.51 7.31
C PHE A 73 1.39 7.40 8.53
N ASP A 74 1.10 6.48 9.45
CA ASP A 74 1.97 6.21 10.60
C ASP A 74 3.39 5.79 10.14
N ILE A 75 3.48 5.00 9.07
CA ILE A 75 4.76 4.60 8.47
C ILE A 75 5.46 5.80 7.80
N GLU A 76 4.73 6.66 7.09
CA GLU A 76 5.28 7.90 6.50
C GLU A 76 5.91 8.77 7.58
N ASP A 77 5.23 8.96 8.72
CA ASP A 77 5.71 9.78 9.84
C ASP A 77 6.97 9.18 10.48
N VAL A 78 6.96 7.88 10.79
CA VAL A 78 8.10 7.21 11.43
C VAL A 78 9.33 7.18 10.53
N LEU A 79 9.13 6.90 9.23
CA LEU A 79 10.23 6.78 8.27
C LEU A 79 10.59 8.11 7.60
N ASN A 80 9.78 9.16 7.78
CA ASN A 80 9.88 10.44 7.08
C ASN A 80 10.02 10.23 5.56
N ILE A 81 9.08 9.47 4.99
CA ILE A 81 8.98 9.17 3.56
C ILE A 81 7.56 9.45 3.08
N HIS A 82 7.37 9.54 1.77
CA HIS A 82 6.05 9.61 1.17
C HIS A 82 5.69 8.28 0.51
N LEU A 83 4.61 7.62 0.92
CA LEU A 83 4.09 6.35 0.40
C LEU A 83 2.89 6.53 -0.55
N ILE A 84 1.98 7.47 -0.27
CA ILE A 84 0.74 7.67 -1.04
C ILE A 84 0.59 9.14 -1.42
N ASP A 85 0.42 9.42 -2.71
CA ASP A 85 0.08 10.78 -3.17
C ASP A 85 -1.41 11.08 -2.97
N ILE A 86 -1.71 12.19 -2.31
CA ILE A 86 -3.07 12.70 -2.03
C ILE A 86 -3.33 14.07 -2.69
N ASN A 87 -2.37 14.63 -3.42
CA ASN A 87 -2.39 16.01 -3.88
C ASN A 87 -3.08 16.24 -5.24
N GLU A 88 -3.77 15.25 -5.81
CA GLU A 88 -4.54 15.42 -7.06
C GLU A 88 -5.90 16.13 -6.85
N TYR A 89 -6.24 16.54 -5.64
CA TYR A 89 -7.40 17.39 -5.40
C TYR A 89 -7.08 18.85 -5.74
N SER A 90 -7.12 19.19 -7.03
CA SER A 90 -7.28 20.60 -7.41
C SER A 90 -8.60 21.09 -6.83
N HIS A 91 -8.57 22.16 -6.03
CA HIS A 91 -9.74 22.82 -5.47
C HIS A 91 -10.58 23.55 -6.54
N ALA A 92 -10.56 23.08 -7.79
CA ALA A 92 -11.27 23.65 -8.93
C ALA A 92 -12.61 22.93 -9.14
N ALA A 93 -13.54 23.11 -8.20
CA ALA A 93 -15.00 23.13 -8.43
C ALA A 93 -15.78 23.12 -7.10
N CYS A 94 -15.72 24.23 -6.36
CA CYS A 94 -16.85 24.63 -5.54
C CYS A 94 -17.10 26.13 -5.80
N PRO A 95 -17.94 26.51 -6.79
CA PRO A 95 -18.58 27.80 -6.72
C PRO A 95 -19.51 27.76 -5.50
N ALA A 96 -19.40 28.78 -4.65
CA ALA A 96 -20.29 28.96 -3.52
C ALA A 96 -21.77 28.70 -3.90
N SER A 97 -22.46 27.90 -3.09
CA SER A 97 -23.91 27.69 -3.09
C SER A 97 -24.18 27.02 -1.73
N ILE A 98 -24.91 27.58 -0.75
CA ILE A 98 -25.87 28.69 -0.67
C ILE A 98 -25.63 29.39 0.66
#